data_AF-A0A7W0Z5T7-F1
#
_entry.id   AF-A0A7W0Z5T7-F1
#
_cell.length_a   1.000
_cell.length_b   1.000
_cell.length_c   1.000
_cell.angle_alpha   90.00
_cell.angle_beta   90.00
_cell.angle_gamma   90.00
#
_symmetry.space_group_name_H-M   'P 1'
#
loop_
_entity.id
_entity.type
_entity.pdbx_description
1 polymer ?
#
loop_
_entity_poly.entity_id
_entity_poly.type
_entity_poly.pdbx_seq_one_letter_code
_entity_poly.pdbx_strand_id
1 'polypeptide(L)'
;MPTAVTSTAPTTYQPSAEFAQQAKTWADLGYPVSDATLQSLQGFLAQLSPVEPTRECVPFVLVVPSAARPATEALARIALRGKPGTVNQHAGDIDEFTAAPGFGVPATAAYLLVDVERGSEFCGTPPEAAEAVLADRGRTPLTVAEGIALVTLHPEVLEKNHCFSLAGSRKGDRRVPALWISKGAPHLGWCFAGVPHSWLGLASARDRHT
;
A
#
# COMPACT_ATOMS: atom_id res chain seq x y z
N MET A 1 33.71 -42.54 -1.55
CA MET A 1 33.37 -41.37 -0.72
C MET A 1 32.50 -40.44 -1.56
N PRO A 2 31.16 -40.47 -1.47
CA PRO A 2 30.34 -39.49 -2.18
C PRO A 2 30.28 -38.20 -1.35
N THR A 3 30.64 -37.09 -1.99
CA THR A 3 30.60 -35.73 -1.47
C THR A 3 29.16 -35.33 -1.15
N ALA A 4 28.89 -34.96 0.10
CA ALA A 4 27.59 -34.44 0.50
C ALA A 4 27.37 -33.08 -0.19
N VAL A 5 26.40 -33.04 -1.10
CA VAL A 5 25.85 -31.79 -1.64
C VAL A 5 24.99 -31.20 -0.52
N THR A 6 25.49 -30.15 0.13
CA THR A 6 24.69 -29.36 1.06
C THR A 6 23.60 -28.65 0.25
N SER A 7 22.41 -29.25 0.22
CA SER A 7 21.21 -28.61 -0.30
C SER A 7 20.85 -27.47 0.65
N THR A 8 21.10 -26.24 0.23
CA THR A 8 20.56 -25.06 0.91
C THR A 8 19.04 -25.12 0.72
N ALA A 9 18.31 -25.48 1.76
CA ALA A 9 16.85 -25.45 1.75
C ALA A 9 16.38 -24.04 1.33
N PRO A 10 15.33 -23.91 0.50
CA PRO A 10 14.77 -22.60 0.18
C PRO A 10 14.36 -21.91 1.48
N THR A 11 14.90 -20.73 1.73
CA THR A 11 14.60 -19.92 2.91
C THR A 11 13.10 -19.65 2.95
N THR A 12 12.38 -20.34 3.83
CA THR A 12 10.94 -20.16 4.00
C THR A 12 10.65 -18.73 4.43
N TYR A 13 9.75 -18.05 3.74
CA TYR A 13 9.26 -16.73 4.09
C TYR A 13 8.90 -16.62 5.59
N GLN A 14 9.37 -15.55 6.26
CA GLN A 14 9.17 -15.32 7.70
C GLN A 14 8.43 -14.00 7.93
N PRO A 15 7.10 -14.03 8.18
CA PRO A 15 6.30 -12.82 8.41
C PRO A 15 6.84 -11.93 9.54
N SER A 16 7.36 -12.53 10.62
CA SER A 16 7.92 -11.78 11.75
C SER A 16 9.20 -11.01 11.37
N ALA A 17 10.04 -11.60 10.52
CA ALA A 17 11.25 -10.96 10.04
C ALA A 17 10.92 -9.80 9.07
N GLU A 18 9.94 -10.01 8.18
CA GLU A 18 9.44 -8.93 7.32
C GLU A 18 8.85 -7.79 8.15
N PHE A 19 8.01 -8.08 9.14
CA PHE A 19 7.44 -7.04 10.00
C PHE A 19 8.50 -6.20 10.72
N ALA A 20 9.53 -6.85 11.28
CA ALA A 20 10.65 -6.16 11.90
C ALA A 20 11.39 -5.27 10.88
N GLN A 21 11.54 -5.74 9.64
CA GLN A 21 12.14 -4.97 8.56
C GLN A 21 11.27 -3.78 8.14
N GLN A 22 9.94 -3.94 8.04
CA GLN A 22 9.02 -2.84 7.74
C GLN A 22 9.07 -1.75 8.83
N ALA A 23 9.08 -2.15 10.11
CA ALA A 23 9.21 -1.22 11.24
C ALA A 23 10.54 -0.46 11.21
N LYS A 24 11.65 -1.16 10.89
CA LYS A 24 12.97 -0.53 10.71
C LYS A 24 12.96 0.48 9.56
N THR A 25 12.39 0.11 8.41
CA THR A 25 12.26 1.03 7.26
C THR A 25 11.53 2.31 7.65
N TRP A 26 10.44 2.21 8.42
CA TRP A 26 9.74 3.41 8.91
C TRP A 26 10.60 4.24 9.86
N ALA A 27 11.33 3.62 10.78
CA ALA A 27 12.26 4.32 11.67
C ALA A 27 13.37 5.06 10.90
N ASP A 28 13.97 4.41 9.90
CA ASP A 28 15.02 4.98 9.04
C ASP A 28 14.49 6.19 8.22
N LEU A 29 13.20 6.18 7.86
CA LEU A 29 12.52 7.30 7.19
C LEU A 29 12.09 8.42 8.15
N GLY A 30 12.32 8.26 9.46
CA GLY A 30 11.97 9.23 10.51
C GLY A 30 10.54 9.12 11.03
N TYR A 31 9.93 7.94 10.93
CA TYR A 31 8.59 7.61 11.40
C TYR A 31 8.62 6.42 12.38
N PRO A 32 9.27 6.54 13.54
CA PRO A 32 9.35 5.43 14.48
C PRO A 32 7.96 5.06 15.02
N VAL A 33 7.67 3.76 15.04
CA VAL A 33 6.49 3.20 15.70
C VAL A 33 6.88 2.78 17.11
N SER A 34 6.03 3.04 18.10
CA SER A 34 6.34 2.69 19.49
C SER A 34 6.44 1.17 19.68
N ASP A 35 7.34 0.72 20.56
CA ASP A 35 7.51 -0.71 20.88
C ASP A 35 6.20 -1.36 21.36
N ALA A 36 5.40 -0.63 22.14
CA ALA A 36 4.10 -1.09 22.61
C ALA A 36 3.13 -1.35 21.45
N THR A 37 3.10 -0.47 20.45
CA THR A 37 2.29 -0.65 19.23
C THR A 37 2.80 -1.82 18.41
N LEU A 38 4.11 -1.94 18.21
CA LEU A 38 4.71 -3.05 17.47
C LEU A 38 4.41 -4.39 18.12
N GLN A 39 4.49 -4.47 19.46
CA GLN A 39 4.19 -5.68 20.21
C GLN A 39 2.72 -6.10 20.08
N SER A 40 1.79 -5.14 20.11
CA SER A 40 0.36 -5.40 19.88
C SER A 40 0.12 -6.02 18.50
N LEU A 41 0.65 -5.40 17.45
CA LEU A 41 0.50 -5.85 16.06
C LEU A 41 1.19 -7.19 15.81
N GLN A 42 2.34 -7.45 16.46
CA GLN A 42 3.05 -8.71 16.32
C GLN A 42 2.25 -9.91 16.84
N GLY A 43 1.42 -9.72 17.87
CA GLY A 43 0.52 -10.77 18.36
C GLY A 43 -0.50 -11.23 17.30
N PHE A 44 -0.93 -10.31 16.43
CA PHE A 44 -1.83 -10.63 15.32
C PHE A 44 -1.10 -11.34 14.18
N LEU A 45 0.14 -10.95 13.85
CA LEU A 45 0.91 -11.57 12.76
C LEU A 45 1.11 -13.08 12.90
N ALA A 46 1.15 -13.60 14.13
CA ALA A 46 1.24 -15.04 14.39
C ALA A 46 0.03 -15.83 13.86
N GLN A 47 -1.08 -15.16 13.55
CA GLN A 47 -2.31 -15.74 13.01
C GLN A 47 -2.35 -15.73 11.47
N LEU A 48 -1.45 -14.98 10.83
CA LEU A 48 -1.39 -14.91 9.37
C LEU A 48 -0.67 -16.12 8.80
N SER A 49 -1.17 -16.60 7.67
CA SER A 49 -0.46 -17.64 6.90
C SER A 49 0.84 -17.07 6.33
N PRO A 50 1.96 -17.82 6.36
CA PRO A 50 3.24 -17.36 5.82
C PRO A 50 3.27 -17.47 4.30
N VAL A 51 2.42 -16.69 3.63
CA VAL A 51 2.38 -16.56 2.18
C VAL A 51 3.37 -15.48 1.78
N GLU A 52 4.29 -15.81 0.88
CA GLU A 52 5.28 -14.85 0.39
C GLU A 52 4.60 -13.73 -0.42
N PRO A 53 4.98 -12.45 -0.22
CA PRO A 53 4.47 -11.36 -1.02
C PRO A 53 4.80 -11.54 -2.50
N THR A 54 3.88 -11.09 -3.34
CA THR A 54 4.03 -11.00 -4.79
C THR A 54 3.75 -9.56 -5.23
N ARG A 55 3.96 -9.29 -6.53
CA ARG A 55 3.63 -7.97 -7.10
C ARG A 55 2.12 -7.68 -7.18
N GLU A 56 1.28 -8.70 -7.02
CA GLU A 56 -0.18 -8.54 -7.04
C GLU A 56 -0.77 -8.58 -5.64
N CYS A 57 -0.25 -9.46 -4.78
CA CYS A 57 -0.79 -9.72 -3.44
C CYS A 57 0.31 -9.65 -2.40
N VAL A 58 0.10 -8.84 -1.36
CA VAL A 58 1.00 -8.69 -0.20
C VAL A 58 0.23 -9.13 1.06
N PRO A 59 0.77 -10.05 1.89
CA PRO A 59 0.04 -10.63 3.01
C PRO A 59 -0.30 -9.60 4.08
N PHE A 60 0.60 -8.64 4.34
CA PHE A 60 0.35 -7.53 5.25
C PHE A 60 1.25 -6.33 4.96
N VAL A 61 0.80 -5.15 5.37
CA VAL A 61 1.59 -3.90 5.29
C VAL A 61 1.42 -3.12 6.60
N LEU A 62 2.54 -2.81 7.26
CA LEU A 62 2.57 -1.89 8.40
C LEU A 62 2.38 -0.46 7.89
N VAL A 63 1.21 0.10 8.18
CA VAL A 63 0.88 1.48 7.85
C VAL A 63 1.16 2.36 9.05
N VAL A 64 1.94 3.41 8.83
CA VAL A 64 2.12 4.51 9.76
C VAL A 64 1.42 5.71 9.14
N PRO A 65 0.13 5.96 9.47
CA PRO A 65 -0.61 7.07 8.90
C PRO A 65 0.18 8.34 9.14
N SER A 66 0.44 9.10 8.08
CA SER A 66 1.15 10.37 8.16
C SER A 66 0.29 11.45 8.82
N ALA A 67 -0.52 11.15 9.84
CA ALA A 67 -1.35 12.12 10.54
C ALA A 67 -0.55 13.30 11.14
N ALA A 68 0.78 13.24 11.12
CA ALA A 68 1.68 14.35 11.43
C ALA A 68 2.22 15.14 10.21
N ARG A 69 2.08 14.66 8.96
CA ARG A 69 2.61 15.30 7.74
C ARG A 69 1.78 15.07 6.46
N PRO A 70 1.73 16.07 5.55
CA PRO A 70 1.09 15.94 4.24
C PRO A 70 1.59 14.74 3.42
N ALA A 71 0.73 14.14 2.59
CA ALA A 71 1.07 13.04 1.67
C ALA A 71 2.17 13.47 0.67
N THR A 72 2.20 14.74 0.30
CA THR A 72 3.28 15.36 -0.49
C THR A 72 4.66 15.17 0.15
N GLU A 73 4.77 15.35 1.48
CA GLU A 73 6.03 15.15 2.21
C GLU A 73 6.40 13.68 2.38
N ALA A 74 5.41 12.83 2.65
CA ALA A 74 5.61 11.39 2.78
C ALA A 74 6.15 10.80 1.47
N LEU A 75 5.54 11.17 0.34
CA LEU A 75 5.92 10.69 -0.99
C LEU A 75 7.35 11.12 -1.39
N ALA A 76 7.78 12.32 -1.02
CA ALA A 76 9.13 12.81 -1.30
C ALA A 76 10.23 12.01 -0.59
N ARG A 77 9.90 11.32 0.52
CA ARG A 77 10.83 10.44 1.24
C ARG A 77 10.88 9.01 0.70
N ILE A 78 9.94 8.65 -0.17
CA ILE A 78 9.87 7.32 -0.78
C ILE A 78 10.63 7.35 -2.09
N ALA A 79 11.47 6.33 -2.31
CA ALA A 79 12.21 6.20 -3.54
C ALA A 79 11.93 4.87 -4.22
N LEU A 80 11.52 4.92 -5.50
CA LEU A 80 11.51 3.74 -6.36
C LEU A 80 12.81 3.74 -7.15
N ARG A 81 13.64 2.69 -6.97
CA ARG A 81 14.94 2.56 -7.66
C ARG A 81 15.82 3.81 -7.48
N GLY A 82 15.84 4.36 -6.28
CA GLY A 82 16.61 5.55 -5.92
C GLY A 82 16.05 6.89 -6.40
N LYS A 83 14.86 6.91 -7.03
CA LYS A 83 14.21 8.16 -7.47
C LYS A 83 13.07 8.55 -6.52
N PRO A 84 13.12 9.77 -5.93
CA PRO A 84 12.11 10.22 -4.98
C PRO A 84 10.75 10.37 -5.65
N GLY A 85 9.69 10.11 -4.89
CA GLY A 85 8.32 10.30 -5.34
C GLY A 85 7.97 11.76 -5.60
N THR A 86 6.98 11.98 -6.46
CA THR A 86 6.57 13.30 -6.92
C THR A 86 5.06 13.41 -6.97
N VAL A 87 4.51 14.61 -6.75
CA VAL A 87 3.07 14.86 -6.92
C VAL A 87 2.82 15.51 -8.27
N ASN A 88 1.72 15.14 -8.92
CA ASN A 88 1.29 15.74 -10.18
C ASN A 88 1.07 17.24 -10.01
N GLN A 89 1.54 18.04 -10.95
CA GLN A 89 1.41 19.49 -10.91
C GLN A 89 -0.06 19.99 -10.84
N HIS A 90 -1.02 19.17 -11.27
CA HIS A 90 -2.46 19.44 -11.21
C HIS A 90 -3.15 18.82 -9.98
N ALA A 91 -2.37 18.21 -9.07
CA ALA A 91 -2.83 17.60 -7.83
C ALA A 91 -2.27 18.36 -6.62
N GLY A 92 -2.21 19.69 -6.68
CA GLY A 92 -1.76 20.52 -5.56
C GLY A 92 -2.65 20.41 -4.31
N ASP A 93 -3.86 19.87 -4.48
CA ASP A 93 -4.82 19.61 -3.41
C ASP A 93 -4.86 18.14 -2.97
N ILE A 94 -3.84 17.34 -3.30
CA ILE A 94 -3.82 15.90 -2.98
C ILE A 94 -3.92 15.64 -1.47
N ASP A 95 -3.42 16.55 -0.66
CA ASP A 95 -3.44 16.45 0.80
C ASP A 95 -4.83 16.68 1.41
N GLU A 96 -5.79 17.19 0.63
CA GLU A 96 -7.19 17.31 1.04
C GLU A 96 -7.99 16.00 0.82
N PHE A 97 -7.41 15.00 0.15
CA PHE A 97 -8.03 13.68 0.00
C PHE A 97 -7.88 12.87 1.28
N THR A 98 -8.96 12.77 2.04
CA THR A 98 -9.00 12.07 3.33
C THR A 98 -9.64 10.69 3.18
N ALA A 99 -9.43 9.82 4.16
CA ALA A 99 -10.08 8.52 4.19
C ALA A 99 -11.60 8.69 4.12
N ALA A 100 -12.23 8.06 3.14
CA ALA A 100 -13.67 8.09 3.00
C ALA A 100 -14.34 7.32 4.15
N PRO A 101 -15.51 7.77 4.62
CA PRO A 101 -16.23 7.09 5.69
C PRO A 101 -16.65 5.68 5.24
N GLY A 102 -16.70 4.74 6.19
CA GLY A 102 -17.18 3.37 5.94
C GLY A 102 -16.11 2.34 5.60
N PHE A 103 -14.84 2.75 5.39
CA PHE A 103 -13.73 1.81 5.15
C PHE A 103 -12.98 1.36 6.42
N GLY A 104 -13.43 1.77 7.61
CA GLY A 104 -12.88 1.27 8.87
C GLY A 104 -11.40 1.62 9.10
N VAL A 105 -10.91 2.73 8.52
CA VAL A 105 -9.52 3.18 8.68
C VAL A 105 -9.28 3.59 10.14
N PRO A 106 -8.38 2.91 10.88
CA PRO A 106 -8.16 3.22 12.29
C PRO A 106 -7.53 4.60 12.52
N ALA A 107 -8.02 5.31 13.53
CA ALA A 107 -7.45 6.56 14.00
C ALA A 107 -6.29 6.30 15.00
N THR A 108 -5.31 5.49 14.60
CA THR A 108 -4.15 5.08 15.42
C THR A 108 -2.83 5.52 14.79
N ALA A 109 -1.75 5.49 15.58
CA ALA A 109 -0.42 5.85 15.11
C ALA A 109 0.18 4.84 14.10
N ALA A 110 -0.24 3.58 14.18
CA ALA A 110 0.06 2.55 13.20
C ALA A 110 -1.00 1.44 13.23
N TYR A 111 -1.13 0.72 12.12
CA TYR A 111 -1.97 -0.48 11.99
C TYR A 111 -1.44 -1.38 10.86
N LEU A 112 -1.94 -2.61 10.79
CA LEU A 112 -1.65 -3.55 9.71
C LEU A 112 -2.80 -3.56 8.71
N LEU A 113 -2.48 -3.41 7.42
CA LEU A 113 -3.33 -3.93 6.36
C LEU A 113 -3.09 -5.43 6.22
N VAL A 114 -4.13 -6.18 5.86
CA VAL A 114 -4.04 -7.62 5.62
C VAL A 114 -4.61 -7.97 4.26
N ASP A 115 -3.95 -8.92 3.61
CA ASP A 115 -4.33 -9.46 2.30
C ASP A 115 -4.55 -8.31 1.31
N VAL A 116 -3.46 -7.61 1.01
CA VAL A 116 -3.45 -6.42 0.15
C VAL A 116 -3.32 -6.85 -1.29
N GLU A 117 -4.24 -6.40 -2.14
CA GLU A 117 -4.22 -6.64 -3.57
C GLU A 117 -3.98 -5.33 -4.32
N ARG A 118 -3.13 -5.37 -5.35
CA ARG A 118 -2.93 -4.24 -6.26
C ARG A 118 -4.15 -3.98 -7.14
N GLY A 119 -4.93 -5.02 -7.43
CA GLY A 119 -6.19 -4.94 -8.17
C GLY A 119 -5.99 -4.85 -9.68
N SER A 120 -5.00 -5.55 -10.24
CA SER A 120 -4.78 -5.62 -11.70
C SER A 120 -6.01 -6.04 -12.49
N GLU A 121 -6.87 -6.86 -11.89
CA GLU A 121 -8.10 -7.30 -12.53
C GLU A 121 -9.02 -6.14 -12.93
N PHE A 122 -8.86 -4.98 -12.28
CA PHE A 122 -9.64 -3.77 -12.57
C PHE A 122 -8.97 -2.85 -13.60
N CYS A 123 -7.82 -3.24 -14.17
CA CYS A 123 -7.25 -2.52 -15.31
C CYS A 123 -8.26 -2.47 -16.47
N GLY A 124 -8.55 -1.27 -16.96
CA GLY A 124 -9.57 -1.04 -17.99
C GLY A 124 -11.00 -0.92 -17.45
N THR A 125 -11.18 -0.98 -16.13
CA THR A 125 -12.47 -0.77 -15.45
C THR A 125 -12.49 0.62 -14.80
N PRO A 126 -13.61 1.36 -14.85
CA PRO A 126 -13.76 2.59 -14.06
C PRO A 126 -13.64 2.30 -12.55
N PRO A 127 -12.91 3.13 -11.78
CA PRO A 127 -12.81 2.97 -10.32
C PRO A 127 -14.16 2.76 -9.61
N GLU A 128 -15.21 3.51 -9.99
CA GLU A 128 -16.53 3.37 -9.36
C GLU A 128 -17.15 1.97 -9.51
N ALA A 129 -16.93 1.33 -10.67
CA ALA A 129 -17.43 -0.01 -10.95
C ALA A 129 -16.59 -1.07 -10.21
N ALA A 130 -15.28 -0.86 -10.14
CA ALA A 130 -14.39 -1.72 -9.37
C ALA A 130 -14.67 -1.67 -7.86
N GLU A 131 -15.03 -0.49 -7.32
CA GLU A 131 -15.43 -0.33 -5.91
C GLU A 131 -16.65 -1.17 -5.56
N ALA A 132 -17.66 -1.23 -6.44
CA ALA A 132 -18.84 -2.07 -6.22
C ALA A 132 -18.47 -3.56 -6.13
N VAL A 133 -17.58 -4.03 -7.02
CA VAL A 133 -17.10 -5.42 -6.99
C VAL A 133 -16.29 -5.72 -5.72
N LEU A 134 -15.45 -4.79 -5.27
CA LEU A 134 -14.72 -4.95 -4.01
C LEU A 134 -15.66 -5.03 -2.80
N ALA A 135 -16.69 -4.18 -2.77
CA ALA A 135 -17.68 -4.19 -1.70
C ALA A 135 -18.41 -5.54 -1.61
N ASP A 136 -18.81 -6.13 -2.75
CA ASP A 136 -19.43 -7.46 -2.81
C ASP A 136 -18.50 -8.57 -2.30
N ARG A 137 -17.18 -8.38 -2.43
CA ARG A 137 -16.14 -9.29 -1.92
C ARG A 137 -15.77 -9.02 -0.47
N GLY A 138 -16.38 -8.03 0.19
CA GLY A 138 -16.05 -7.62 1.56
C GLY A 138 -14.66 -7.01 1.69
N ARG A 139 -14.13 -6.42 0.60
CA ARG A 139 -12.82 -5.76 0.56
C ARG A 139 -13.01 -4.25 0.55
N THR A 140 -12.01 -3.53 1.05
CA THR A 140 -12.05 -2.07 1.10
C THR A 140 -10.91 -1.48 0.28
N PRO A 141 -11.16 -0.43 -0.53
CA PRO A 141 -10.10 0.21 -1.27
C PRO A 141 -9.05 0.86 -0.36
N LEU A 142 -7.81 0.95 -0.84
CA LEU A 142 -6.72 1.60 -0.11
C LEU A 142 -6.84 3.12 -0.12
N THR A 143 -6.47 3.76 0.98
CA THR A 143 -6.28 5.21 1.09
C THR A 143 -4.96 5.67 0.47
N VAL A 144 -4.76 6.99 0.33
CA VAL A 144 -3.49 7.58 -0.09
C VAL A 144 -2.35 7.16 0.85
N ALA A 145 -2.55 7.23 2.16
CA ALA A 145 -1.54 6.86 3.16
C ALA A 145 -1.17 5.37 3.07
N GLU A 146 -2.17 4.51 2.84
CA GLU A 146 -1.98 3.06 2.68
C GLU A 146 -1.25 2.71 1.38
N GLY A 147 -1.60 3.38 0.27
CA GLY A 147 -0.88 3.22 -1.00
C GLY A 147 0.58 3.66 -0.90
N ILE A 148 0.85 4.76 -0.19
CA ILE A 148 2.19 5.25 0.13
C ILE A 148 2.96 4.20 0.95
N ALA A 149 2.34 3.64 2.00
CA ALA A 149 2.93 2.58 2.80
C ALA A 149 3.26 1.33 1.96
N LEU A 150 2.32 0.89 1.12
CA LEU A 150 2.50 -0.25 0.21
C LEU A 150 3.71 -0.05 -0.72
N VAL A 151 3.84 1.11 -1.37
CA VAL A 151 4.98 1.38 -2.27
C VAL A 151 6.29 1.58 -1.50
N THR A 152 6.23 2.05 -0.26
CA THR A 152 7.41 2.20 0.62
C THR A 152 8.02 0.84 0.95
N LEU A 153 7.15 -0.11 1.34
CA LEU A 153 7.55 -1.39 1.90
C LEU A 153 7.68 -2.48 0.82
N HIS A 154 6.87 -2.39 -0.23
CA HIS A 154 6.82 -3.29 -1.39
C HIS A 154 6.89 -2.50 -2.71
N PRO A 155 8.02 -1.82 -3.00
CA PRO A 155 8.16 -1.00 -4.19
C PRO A 155 7.94 -1.75 -5.51
N GLU A 156 8.15 -3.07 -5.53
CA GLU A 156 7.92 -3.96 -6.67
C GLU A 156 6.45 -4.10 -7.08
N VAL A 157 5.52 -3.75 -6.20
CA VAL A 157 4.08 -3.73 -6.50
C VAL A 157 3.77 -2.60 -7.49
N LEU A 158 4.50 -1.49 -7.46
CA LEU A 158 4.34 -0.41 -8.44
C LEU A 158 5.16 -0.70 -9.70
N GLU A 159 4.49 -1.15 -10.76
CA GLU A 159 5.12 -1.53 -12.02
C GLU A 159 4.58 -0.72 -13.21
N LYS A 160 5.41 -0.55 -14.25
CA LYS A 160 5.00 0.15 -15.48
C LYS A 160 3.81 -0.58 -16.09
N ASN A 161 2.75 0.18 -16.41
CA ASN A 161 1.46 -0.32 -16.90
C ASN A 161 0.66 -1.15 -15.88
N HIS A 162 1.13 -1.25 -14.63
CA HIS A 162 0.56 -2.05 -13.55
C HIS A 162 0.58 -1.21 -12.27
N CYS A 163 -0.14 -0.10 -12.31
CA CYS A 163 -0.28 0.89 -11.25
C CYS A 163 -1.68 0.77 -10.62
N PHE A 164 -2.05 1.65 -9.69
CA PHE A 164 -3.32 1.48 -8.98
C PHE A 164 -3.94 2.77 -8.45
N SER A 165 -5.27 2.77 -8.44
CA SER A 165 -6.12 3.79 -7.83
C SER A 165 -6.30 3.52 -6.34
N LEU A 166 -6.47 4.59 -5.56
CA LEU A 166 -6.58 4.62 -4.10
C LEU A 166 -7.95 5.16 -3.72
N ALA A 167 -8.98 4.37 -4.04
CA ALA A 167 -10.37 4.79 -3.84
C ALA A 167 -10.78 4.95 -2.37
N GLY A 168 -9.94 4.52 -1.44
CA GLY A 168 -10.15 4.71 -0.01
C GLY A 168 -10.09 6.19 0.39
N SER A 169 -9.56 7.06 -0.48
CA SER A 169 -9.45 8.50 -0.23
C SER A 169 -10.32 9.34 -1.16
N ARG A 170 -10.99 10.36 -0.61
CA ARG A 170 -11.94 11.24 -1.32
C ARG A 170 -11.81 12.70 -0.85
N LYS A 171 -12.22 13.62 -1.72
CA LYS A 171 -12.31 15.06 -1.44
C LYS A 171 -13.72 15.64 -1.74
N GLY A 172 -14.73 14.77 -1.78
CA GLY A 172 -16.13 15.18 -2.06
C GLY A 172 -16.45 15.50 -3.52
N ASP A 173 -15.56 15.18 -4.46
CA ASP A 173 -15.81 15.26 -5.90
C ASP A 173 -15.55 13.91 -6.60
N ARG A 174 -15.59 13.91 -7.94
CA ARG A 174 -15.45 12.68 -8.75
C ARG A 174 -14.00 12.22 -8.96
N ARG A 175 -13.01 12.85 -8.31
CA ARG A 175 -11.61 12.48 -8.46
C ARG A 175 -11.26 11.34 -7.50
N VAL A 176 -10.41 10.45 -7.98
CA VAL A 176 -9.88 9.31 -7.24
C VAL A 176 -8.36 9.39 -7.26
N PRO A 177 -7.68 9.43 -6.11
CA PRO A 177 -6.22 9.42 -6.08
C PRO A 177 -5.67 8.15 -6.72
N ALA A 178 -4.47 8.24 -7.29
CA ALA A 178 -3.78 7.11 -7.89
C ALA A 178 -2.27 7.25 -7.73
N LEU A 179 -1.58 6.12 -7.62
CA LEU A 179 -0.12 6.02 -7.65
C LEU A 179 0.32 5.35 -8.94
N TRP A 180 1.29 5.95 -9.63
CA TRP A 180 1.85 5.42 -10.86
C TRP A 180 3.32 5.75 -11.06
N ILE A 181 3.93 5.26 -12.13
CA ILE A 181 5.31 5.59 -12.47
C ILE A 181 5.37 6.74 -13.47
N SER A 182 6.04 7.83 -13.11
CA SER A 182 6.40 8.93 -14.01
C SER A 182 7.91 9.14 -14.01
N LYS A 183 8.54 9.14 -15.19
CA LYS A 183 10.02 9.26 -15.34
C LYS A 183 10.84 8.28 -14.48
N GLY A 184 10.25 7.12 -14.15
CA GLY A 184 10.85 6.08 -13.32
C GLY A 184 10.75 6.31 -11.81
N ALA A 185 9.98 7.30 -11.37
CA ALA A 185 9.70 7.61 -9.96
C ALA A 185 8.22 7.35 -9.63
N PRO A 186 7.87 7.10 -8.35
CA PRO A 186 6.48 7.12 -7.91
C PRO A 186 5.88 8.50 -8.16
N HIS A 187 4.66 8.51 -8.66
CA HIS A 187 3.94 9.72 -8.98
C HIS A 187 2.52 9.62 -8.42
N LEU A 188 2.15 10.55 -7.56
CA LEU A 188 0.83 10.63 -6.96
C LEU A 188 0.04 11.74 -7.64
N GLY A 189 -1.21 11.44 -7.96
CA GLY A 189 -2.18 12.42 -8.44
C GLY A 189 -3.55 11.79 -8.42
N TRP A 190 -4.38 12.10 -9.41
CA TRP A 190 -5.75 11.59 -9.46
C TRP A 190 -6.22 11.32 -10.89
N CYS A 191 -7.23 10.45 -10.98
CA CYS A 191 -8.04 10.22 -12.17
C CYS A 191 -9.53 10.48 -11.84
N PHE A 192 -10.42 10.39 -12.83
CA PHE A 192 -11.86 10.50 -12.58
C PHE A 192 -12.49 9.11 -12.34
N ALA A 193 -13.38 9.01 -11.35
CA ALA A 193 -13.99 7.75 -10.90
C ALA A 193 -14.73 6.96 -12.00
N GLY A 194 -15.30 7.67 -12.98
CA GLY A 194 -16.02 7.08 -14.11
C GLY A 194 -15.15 6.81 -15.34
N VAL A 195 -13.83 7.01 -15.29
CA VAL A 195 -12.95 6.88 -16.45
C VAL A 195 -12.07 5.63 -16.32
N PRO A 196 -12.19 4.64 -17.22
CA PRO A 196 -11.35 3.46 -17.21
C PRO A 196 -9.92 3.78 -17.66
N HIS A 197 -8.95 3.10 -17.04
CA HIS A 197 -7.54 3.20 -17.41
C HIS A 197 -6.97 1.79 -17.53
N SER A 198 -6.41 1.44 -18.70
CA SER A 198 -5.87 0.10 -18.96
C SER A 198 -4.65 -0.28 -18.12
N TRP A 199 -4.11 0.66 -17.33
CA TRP A 199 -2.86 0.54 -16.58
C TRP A 199 -3.02 0.85 -15.08
N LEU A 200 -4.23 1.25 -14.64
CA LEU A 200 -4.57 1.43 -13.23
C LEU A 200 -5.54 0.34 -12.81
N GLY A 201 -5.12 -0.47 -11.85
CA GLY A 201 -6.03 -1.27 -11.04
C GLY A 201 -6.72 -0.45 -9.95
N LEU A 202 -7.36 -1.15 -9.02
CA LEU A 202 -7.93 -0.58 -7.81
C LEU A 202 -7.38 -1.33 -6.59
N ALA A 203 -6.45 -0.71 -5.87
CA ALA A 203 -5.81 -1.37 -4.75
C ALA A 203 -6.79 -1.54 -3.58
N SER A 204 -6.75 -2.69 -2.92
CA SER A 204 -7.67 -3.03 -1.82
C SER A 204 -6.98 -3.84 -0.74
N ALA A 205 -7.55 -3.81 0.46
CA ALA A 205 -7.20 -4.71 1.55
C ALA A 205 -8.45 -5.44 2.04
N ARG A 206 -8.23 -6.63 2.59
CA ARG A 206 -9.29 -7.38 3.26
C ARG A 206 -9.65 -6.76 4.60
N ASP A 207 -8.65 -6.39 5.40
CA ASP A 207 -8.87 -5.94 6.78
C ASP A 207 -7.78 -4.97 7.28
N ARG A 208 -8.07 -4.29 8.40
CA ARG A 208 -7.18 -3.36 9.11
C ARG A 208 -7.14 -3.73 10.60
N HIS A 209 -5.95 -4.01 11.14
CA HIS A 209 -5.78 -4.42 12.54
C HIS A 209 -4.88 -3.47 13.32
N THR A 210 -5.27 -3.13 14.55
CA THR A 210 -4.56 -2.23 15.49
C THR A 210 -3.99 -2.96 16.69
#